data_AF-A0A958X8J4-F1
#
_entry.id   AF-A0A958X8J4-F1
#
_cell.length_a   1.000
_cell.length_b   1.000
_cell.length_c   1.000
_cell.angle_alpha   90.00
_cell.angle_beta   90.00
_cell.angle_gamma   90.00
#
_symmetry.space_group_name_H-M   'P 1'
#
loop_
_entity.id
_entity.type
_entity.pdbx_description
1 polymer ?
#
loop_
_entity_poly.entity_id
_entity_poly.type
_entity_poly.pdbx_seq_one_letter_code
_entity_poly.pdbx_strand_id
1 'polypeptide(L)'
;MQKIIYFLFCCLLSSAMFAQSIIYSNSFFEYDNIPCPFDNNQTVLYPKGWIVYQTLDDTWNGPVDSTRCISVESFGFPGKPRIDLEQIDPEKALFIRAKPSEFIGLGSLPPNYVFNVYTSSSISDIAVKPRLGTDCTEDLCTGVFVGIAVPGALRIQTGVTPGVNFEETVLDVVSCFPSEYFDSQHLDQVILKYTFGQNADMTGQYLYLDGVFIDMIDIAPGLITEVNAYPSQYNSGTGEYDVHASDIIPGFSENCVLQYTAPTFPSVQDPSYVIGTPVPNSTSQQTINLIIDPFQTLEIQPFTYLQGALVEGSDTQRHQVNLVNNGGDICLNFIDFVVDGGDEFRHAGGSLYMNNAFSCMKFANGSALRVVEGATLHYGNDGTGMLALCANSTLAIERNATLVIDAVLNLSECNADLLPQQIYMDLPPGARLVFTDRARLTNRFSQGQLMKLNVRMLGGSIDDAALAPEDRALINRIYPDPAPNLADNMTLYPNPFAGSFTFGYLAGQQEKLNVRWADINGRTVLEQTLQAEKGYNEWQPQAPASAGVYMLTVETEKGKVTKKVVRTAP
;
A
#
# COMPACT_ATOMS: atom_id res chain seq x y z
N MET A 1 22.26 -39.07 -38.74
CA MET A 1 21.88 -37.67 -39.03
C MET A 1 20.43 -37.34 -38.71
N GLN A 2 19.44 -38.16 -39.10
CA GLN A 2 18.03 -37.87 -38.88
C GLN A 2 17.61 -37.70 -37.40
N LYS A 3 18.22 -38.44 -36.45
CA LYS A 3 17.96 -38.31 -35.01
C LYS A 3 18.55 -37.06 -34.34
N ILE A 4 19.59 -36.46 -34.94
CA ILE A 4 20.21 -35.21 -34.43
C ILE A 4 19.38 -34.00 -34.85
N ILE A 5 18.73 -34.06 -36.02
CA ILE A 5 17.81 -33.02 -36.49
C ILE A 5 16.55 -32.93 -35.61
N TYR A 6 15.97 -34.06 -35.18
CA TYR A 6 14.82 -34.04 -34.26
C TYR A 6 15.16 -33.49 -32.86
N PHE A 7 16.36 -33.77 -32.35
CA PHE A 7 16.78 -33.23 -31.05
C PHE A 7 17.05 -31.72 -31.12
N LEU A 8 17.70 -31.24 -32.19
CA LEU A 8 17.85 -29.79 -32.43
C LEU A 8 16.51 -29.08 -32.67
N PHE A 9 15.55 -29.72 -33.34
CA PHE A 9 14.22 -29.14 -33.55
C PHE A 9 13.41 -29.07 -32.25
N CYS A 10 13.54 -30.05 -31.34
CA CYS A 10 12.94 -29.98 -30.00
C CYS A 10 13.61 -28.95 -29.08
N CYS A 11 14.93 -28.77 -29.17
CA CYS A 11 15.64 -27.71 -28.42
C CYS A 11 15.34 -26.30 -28.97
N LEU A 12 15.14 -26.15 -30.28
CA LEU A 12 14.76 -24.85 -30.87
C LEU A 12 13.27 -24.50 -30.64
N LEU A 13 12.38 -25.51 -30.59
CA LEU A 13 10.97 -25.30 -30.25
C LEU A 13 10.74 -24.98 -28.76
N SER A 14 11.58 -25.50 -27.86
CA SER A 14 11.48 -25.17 -26.42
C SER A 14 11.97 -23.76 -26.09
N SER A 15 12.92 -23.20 -26.86
CA SER A 15 13.30 -21.78 -26.76
C SER A 15 12.31 -20.81 -27.41
N ALA A 16 11.34 -21.29 -28.20
CA ALA A 16 10.31 -20.45 -28.82
C ALA A 16 9.03 -20.30 -27.95
N MET A 17 8.90 -21.08 -26.88
CA MET A 17 7.69 -21.06 -26.01
C MET A 17 7.79 -20.12 -24.80
N PHE A 18 8.88 -19.37 -24.67
CA PHE A 18 9.01 -18.28 -23.69
C PHE A 18 9.45 -16.98 -24.38
N ALA A 19 8.92 -16.73 -25.57
CA ALA A 19 8.93 -15.36 -26.09
C ALA A 19 7.97 -14.57 -25.19
N GLN A 20 8.52 -13.92 -24.15
CA GLN A 20 7.81 -12.90 -23.39
C GLN A 20 7.12 -11.99 -24.40
N SER A 21 5.82 -11.78 -24.22
CA SER A 21 5.04 -11.01 -25.19
C SER A 21 5.28 -9.53 -24.95
N ILE A 22 6.46 -9.08 -25.38
CA ILE A 22 6.88 -7.68 -25.33
C ILE A 22 5.94 -6.88 -26.24
N ILE A 23 5.22 -5.95 -25.63
CA ILE A 23 4.32 -5.02 -26.33
C ILE A 23 5.12 -3.85 -26.89
N TYR A 24 6.05 -3.33 -26.10
CA TYR A 24 6.88 -2.19 -26.47
C TYR A 24 8.26 -2.33 -25.85
N SER A 25 9.31 -2.01 -26.60
CA SER A 25 10.67 -1.94 -26.05
C SER A 25 11.51 -0.92 -26.80
N ASN A 26 12.36 -0.21 -26.08
CA ASN A 26 13.32 0.71 -26.65
C ASN A 26 14.59 0.74 -25.78
N SER A 27 15.75 0.49 -26.38
CA SER A 27 17.06 0.52 -25.70
C SER A 27 17.79 1.87 -25.85
N PHE A 28 17.17 2.82 -26.56
CA PHE A 28 17.67 4.16 -26.82
C PHE A 28 19.03 4.27 -27.55
N PHE A 29 19.58 3.17 -28.09
CA PHE A 29 20.88 3.14 -28.79
C PHE A 29 20.83 3.65 -30.25
N GLU A 30 19.64 3.88 -30.80
CA GLU A 30 19.46 4.54 -32.10
C GLU A 30 19.18 6.02 -31.90
N TYR A 31 19.67 6.87 -32.80
CA TYR A 31 19.58 8.32 -32.66
C TYR A 31 19.03 9.00 -33.91
N ASP A 32 18.27 10.07 -33.70
CA ASP A 32 17.91 11.05 -34.71
C ASP A 32 18.68 12.34 -34.48
N ASN A 33 19.23 12.92 -35.55
CA ASN A 33 19.77 14.27 -35.54
C ASN A 33 18.71 15.21 -36.13
N ILE A 34 18.14 16.07 -35.29
CA ILE A 34 17.04 16.97 -35.68
C ILE A 34 17.34 18.42 -35.29
N PRO A 35 16.80 19.40 -36.00
CA PRO A 35 16.82 20.79 -35.53
C PRO A 35 16.20 20.89 -34.14
N CYS A 36 16.78 21.70 -33.26
CA CYS A 36 16.15 21.99 -31.97
C CYS A 36 14.75 22.59 -32.24
N PRO A 37 13.68 22.09 -31.59
CA PRO A 37 12.32 22.56 -31.87
C PRO A 37 12.11 24.07 -31.67
N PHE A 38 13.01 24.73 -30.93
CA PHE A 38 12.90 26.13 -30.55
C PHE A 38 14.05 27.01 -31.10
N ASP A 39 15.13 26.41 -31.61
CA ASP A 39 16.23 27.11 -32.29
C ASP A 39 16.68 26.31 -33.52
N ASN A 40 16.17 26.69 -34.69
CA ASN A 40 16.51 26.03 -35.95
C ASN A 40 17.99 26.16 -36.36
N ASN A 41 18.79 26.98 -35.67
CA ASN A 41 20.23 27.07 -35.90
C ASN A 41 21.03 26.06 -35.08
N GLN A 42 20.40 25.37 -34.14
CA GLN A 42 20.98 24.31 -33.35
C GLN A 42 20.43 22.96 -33.77
N THR A 43 21.27 21.94 -33.73
CA THR A 43 20.88 20.55 -33.93
C THR A 43 21.03 19.82 -32.61
N VAL A 44 20.01 19.05 -32.25
CA VAL A 44 20.03 18.16 -31.09
C VAL A 44 20.08 16.71 -31.55
N LEU A 45 20.76 15.88 -30.76
CA LEU A 45 20.70 14.44 -30.88
C LEU A 45 19.66 13.94 -29.88
N TYR A 46 18.70 13.14 -30.34
CA TYR A 46 17.73 12.44 -29.49
C TYR A 46 17.76 10.95 -29.76
N PRO A 47 17.39 10.11 -28.77
CA PRO A 47 17.04 8.73 -29.05
C PRO A 47 15.93 8.70 -30.11
N LYS A 48 16.11 7.86 -31.13
CA LYS A 48 15.19 7.78 -32.26
C LYS A 48 13.79 7.44 -31.77
N GLY A 49 12.81 8.22 -32.24
CA GLY A 49 11.43 8.08 -31.78
C GLY A 49 11.11 8.78 -30.46
N TRP A 50 12.06 9.47 -29.82
CA TRP A 50 11.86 10.16 -28.54
C TRP A 50 12.21 11.64 -28.61
N ILE A 51 11.75 12.39 -27.61
CA ILE A 51 12.09 13.80 -27.37
C ILE A 51 12.50 14.01 -25.91
N VAL A 52 13.43 14.92 -25.67
CA VAL A 52 13.89 15.32 -24.33
C VAL A 52 13.60 16.80 -24.13
N TYR A 53 12.96 17.18 -23.01
CA TYR A 53 12.55 18.57 -22.78
C TYR A 53 12.27 18.87 -21.30
N GLN A 54 12.17 20.17 -20.97
CA GLN A 54 11.62 20.68 -19.70
C GLN A 54 10.41 21.56 -20.00
N THR A 55 9.51 21.72 -19.04
CA THR A 55 8.34 22.62 -19.17
C THR A 55 8.40 23.76 -18.15
N LEU A 56 7.70 24.85 -18.44
CA LEU A 56 7.69 26.03 -17.57
C LEU A 56 6.93 25.79 -16.26
N ASP A 57 5.98 24.86 -16.25
CA ASP A 57 5.08 24.57 -15.13
C ASP A 57 5.29 23.18 -14.50
N ASP A 58 6.34 22.46 -14.92
CA ASP A 58 6.71 21.13 -14.40
C ASP A 58 5.66 20.03 -14.65
N THR A 59 4.75 20.26 -15.61
CA THR A 59 3.82 19.24 -16.13
C THR A 59 4.36 18.64 -17.41
N TRP A 60 4.10 17.35 -17.68
CA TRP A 60 4.64 16.70 -18.88
C TRP A 60 4.02 17.23 -20.19
N ASN A 61 2.79 17.77 -20.12
CA ASN A 61 2.06 18.32 -21.26
C ASN A 61 2.03 19.87 -21.28
N GLY A 62 2.76 20.51 -20.39
CA GLY A 62 2.81 21.96 -20.26
C GLY A 62 3.59 22.67 -21.36
N PRO A 63 3.65 24.01 -21.31
CA PRO A 63 4.45 24.80 -22.24
C PRO A 63 5.93 24.44 -22.11
N VAL A 64 6.53 23.97 -23.21
CA VAL A 64 7.97 23.61 -23.23
C VAL A 64 8.83 24.86 -23.04
N ASP A 65 9.89 24.73 -22.23
CA ASP A 65 10.91 25.77 -22.10
C ASP A 65 11.71 25.88 -23.41
N SER A 66 11.42 26.95 -24.16
CA SER A 66 12.04 27.23 -25.45
C SER A 66 13.42 27.88 -25.36
N THR A 67 13.92 28.16 -24.15
CA THR A 67 15.23 28.80 -23.93
C THR A 67 16.40 27.82 -23.97
N ARG A 68 16.13 26.51 -23.97
CA ARG A 68 17.13 25.44 -23.89
C ARG A 68 16.90 24.38 -24.96
N CYS A 69 18.01 23.90 -25.53
CA CYS A 69 18.04 22.80 -26.47
C CYS A 69 18.81 21.64 -25.82
N ILE A 70 18.11 20.86 -25.00
CA ILE A 70 18.71 19.71 -24.32
C ILE A 70 19.02 18.66 -25.39
N SER A 71 20.22 18.10 -25.40
CA SER A 71 20.66 17.06 -26.33
C SER A 71 21.23 15.87 -25.56
N VAL A 72 21.08 14.67 -26.12
CA VAL A 72 21.81 13.49 -25.63
C VAL A 72 23.19 13.38 -26.29
N GLU A 73 24.07 12.62 -25.67
CA GLU A 73 25.36 12.20 -26.20
C GLU A 73 25.44 10.67 -26.24
N SER A 74 26.17 10.12 -27.21
CA SER A 74 26.48 8.69 -27.22
C SER A 74 27.73 8.41 -26.39
N PHE A 75 27.64 7.48 -25.45
CA PHE A 75 28.71 7.14 -24.53
C PHE A 75 29.02 5.63 -24.50
N GLY A 76 30.30 5.28 -24.57
CA GLY A 76 30.75 3.89 -24.49
C GLY A 76 30.33 3.04 -25.69
N PHE A 77 30.45 1.71 -25.54
CA PHE A 77 29.98 0.71 -26.52
C PHE A 77 28.90 -0.13 -25.83
N PRO A 78 27.68 -0.25 -26.40
CA PRO A 78 27.28 -0.03 -27.79
C PRO A 78 26.84 1.41 -28.15
N GLY A 79 27.15 2.42 -27.33
CA GLY A 79 26.71 3.80 -27.54
C GLY A 79 25.48 4.09 -26.72
N LYS A 80 25.63 4.06 -25.39
CA LYS A 80 24.57 4.35 -24.43
C LYS A 80 24.26 5.85 -24.45
N PRO A 81 23.00 6.28 -24.58
CA PRO A 81 22.66 7.70 -24.47
C PRO A 81 22.88 8.19 -23.04
N ARG A 82 23.48 9.37 -22.94
CA ARG A 82 23.55 10.15 -21.70
C ARG A 82 23.14 11.58 -21.94
N ILE A 83 22.56 12.22 -20.93
CA ILE A 83 22.19 13.63 -20.91
C ILE A 83 23.19 14.32 -19.98
N ASP A 84 23.87 15.36 -20.46
CA ASP A 84 24.66 16.24 -19.60
C ASP A 84 23.71 17.12 -18.79
N LEU A 85 23.77 17.01 -17.46
CA LEU A 85 22.86 17.70 -16.56
C LEU A 85 23.18 19.20 -16.44
N GLU A 86 24.30 19.70 -16.97
CA GLU A 86 24.54 21.13 -17.10
C GLU A 86 23.58 21.81 -18.11
N GLN A 87 22.98 21.03 -19.02
CA GLN A 87 22.04 21.56 -20.02
C GLN A 87 20.68 21.92 -19.43
N ILE A 88 20.31 21.34 -18.29
CA ILE A 88 18.98 21.46 -17.70
C ILE A 88 18.93 22.54 -16.62
N ASP A 89 17.73 23.00 -16.29
CA ASP A 89 17.47 23.72 -15.04
C ASP A 89 17.17 22.70 -13.92
N PRO A 90 17.98 22.61 -12.85
CA PRO A 90 17.76 21.64 -11.77
C PRO A 90 16.48 21.91 -10.97
N GLU A 91 15.90 23.10 -11.05
CA GLU A 91 14.61 23.42 -10.42
C GLU A 91 13.40 22.95 -11.25
N LYS A 92 13.64 22.43 -12.45
CA LYS A 92 12.60 21.98 -13.38
C LYS A 92 12.65 20.48 -13.65
N ALA A 93 11.49 19.86 -13.82
CA ALA A 93 11.41 18.45 -14.17
C ALA A 93 11.92 18.21 -15.60
N LEU A 94 12.75 17.17 -15.76
CA LEU A 94 13.20 16.68 -17.06
C LEU A 94 12.26 15.58 -17.55
N PHE A 95 11.79 15.71 -18.79
CA PHE A 95 10.89 14.76 -19.44
C PHE A 95 11.55 14.11 -20.65
N ILE A 96 11.33 12.79 -20.78
CA ILE A 96 11.77 11.99 -21.93
C ILE A 96 10.54 11.25 -22.45
N ARG A 97 10.06 11.62 -23.63
CA ARG A 97 8.75 11.19 -24.14
C ARG A 97 8.87 10.48 -25.48
N ALA A 98 8.21 9.34 -25.61
CA ALA A 98 8.05 8.64 -26.87
C ALA A 98 7.13 9.45 -27.80
N LYS A 99 7.51 9.58 -29.07
CA LYS A 99 6.69 10.23 -30.09
C LYS A 99 5.50 9.33 -30.42
N PRO A 100 4.33 9.88 -30.79
CA PRO A 100 3.17 9.07 -31.18
C PRO A 100 3.43 8.06 -32.31
N SER A 101 4.44 8.32 -33.16
CA SER A 101 4.87 7.40 -34.22
C SER A 101 5.39 6.06 -33.70
N GLU A 102 5.90 6.00 -32.47
CA GLU A 102 6.40 4.77 -31.84
C GLU A 102 5.28 3.76 -31.57
N PHE A 103 4.05 4.24 -31.45
CA PHE A 103 2.88 3.40 -31.15
C PHE A 103 2.11 2.98 -32.39
N ILE A 104 2.46 3.52 -33.57
CA ILE A 104 1.81 3.15 -34.84
C ILE A 104 2.18 1.70 -35.19
N GLY A 105 1.14 0.87 -35.35
CA GLY A 105 1.31 -0.53 -35.71
C GLY A 105 1.50 -1.47 -34.51
N LEU A 106 1.55 -0.94 -33.28
CA LEU A 106 1.32 -1.76 -32.10
C LEU A 106 -0.11 -2.29 -32.13
N GLY A 107 -0.28 -3.58 -31.80
CA GLY A 107 -1.61 -4.17 -31.68
C GLY A 107 -2.39 -3.59 -30.50
N SER A 108 -3.70 -3.86 -30.45
CA SER A 108 -4.50 -3.57 -29.26
C SER A 108 -3.97 -4.36 -28.06
N LEU A 109 -3.98 -3.75 -26.88
CA LEU A 109 -3.72 -4.46 -25.64
C LEU A 109 -4.94 -5.37 -25.35
N PRO A 110 -4.73 -6.66 -25.00
CA PRO A 110 -5.84 -7.52 -24.62
C PRO A 110 -6.58 -6.98 -23.39
N PRO A 111 -7.91 -7.14 -23.31
CA PRO A 111 -8.71 -6.71 -22.16
C PRO A 111 -8.46 -7.58 -20.93
N ASN A 112 -8.66 -7.00 -19.74
CA ASN A 112 -8.55 -7.68 -18.43
C ASN A 112 -7.22 -8.42 -18.24
N TYR A 113 -6.13 -7.82 -18.69
CA TYR A 113 -4.79 -8.39 -18.62
C TYR A 113 -3.89 -7.53 -17.75
N VAL A 114 -2.79 -8.08 -17.24
CA VAL A 114 -1.81 -7.33 -16.44
C VAL A 114 -0.53 -7.16 -17.24
N PHE A 115 -0.04 -5.94 -17.28
CA PHE A 115 1.19 -5.56 -17.98
C PHE A 115 2.21 -5.07 -16.97
N ASN A 116 3.49 -5.28 -17.25
CA ASN A 116 4.57 -4.61 -16.54
C ASN A 116 5.12 -3.48 -17.40
N VAL A 117 5.53 -2.40 -16.75
CA VAL A 117 6.48 -1.44 -17.29
C VAL A 117 7.77 -1.54 -16.49
N TYR A 118 8.87 -1.73 -17.22
CA TYR A 118 10.22 -1.64 -16.71
C TYR A 118 10.95 -0.48 -17.37
N THR A 119 11.52 0.41 -16.58
CA THR A 119 12.40 1.46 -17.06
C THR A 119 13.70 1.38 -16.30
N SER A 120 14.82 1.51 -16.99
CA SER A 120 16.13 1.56 -16.35
C SER A 120 16.87 2.80 -16.79
N SER A 121 17.46 3.48 -15.80
CA SER A 121 18.32 4.64 -16.00
C SER A 121 19.35 4.67 -14.88
N SER A 122 20.40 5.48 -15.05
CA SER A 122 21.45 5.62 -14.04
C SER A 122 22.03 7.02 -14.02
N ILE A 123 22.60 7.44 -12.90
CA ILE A 123 23.28 8.73 -12.74
C ILE A 123 24.78 8.52 -12.54
N SER A 124 25.57 9.55 -12.86
CA SER A 124 27.03 9.51 -12.67
C SER A 124 27.44 9.58 -11.20
N ASP A 125 26.68 10.26 -10.35
CA ASP A 125 27.00 10.47 -8.93
C ASP A 125 25.71 10.49 -8.09
N ILE A 126 25.78 9.92 -6.88
CA ILE A 126 24.64 9.89 -5.94
C ILE A 126 24.23 11.29 -5.48
N ALA A 127 25.13 12.27 -5.50
CA ALA A 127 24.86 13.65 -5.12
C ALA A 127 23.82 14.33 -6.02
N VAL A 128 23.61 13.84 -7.24
CA VAL A 128 22.59 14.32 -8.19
C VAL A 128 21.42 13.35 -8.33
N LYS A 129 21.19 12.49 -7.33
CA LYS A 129 20.06 11.56 -7.35
C LYS A 129 18.74 12.30 -7.51
N PRO A 130 17.93 11.95 -8.53
CA PRO A 130 16.58 12.48 -8.66
C PRO A 130 15.77 12.19 -7.40
N ARG A 131 14.94 13.15 -7.03
CA ARG A 131 13.99 13.04 -5.92
C ARG A 131 12.99 11.94 -6.23
N LEU A 132 12.79 11.06 -5.26
CA LEU A 132 11.74 10.04 -5.28
C LEU A 132 10.52 10.55 -4.50
N GLY A 133 9.38 9.91 -4.70
CA GLY A 133 8.12 10.23 -4.02
C GLY A 133 7.16 11.04 -4.89
N THR A 134 6.13 11.59 -4.24
CA THR A 134 4.91 12.13 -4.86
C THR A 134 4.66 13.60 -4.51
N ASP A 135 5.60 14.29 -3.86
CA ASP A 135 5.44 15.68 -3.43
C ASP A 135 5.78 16.73 -4.53
N CYS A 136 5.96 16.27 -5.76
CA CYS A 136 6.22 17.10 -6.94
C CYS A 136 4.94 17.33 -7.77
N THR A 137 5.00 18.23 -8.76
CA THR A 137 3.91 18.45 -9.72
C THR A 137 3.43 17.12 -10.35
N GLU A 138 2.14 16.97 -10.60
CA GLU A 138 1.49 15.72 -11.07
C GLU A 138 1.65 14.53 -10.11
N ASP A 139 1.94 14.83 -8.84
CA ASP A 139 2.11 13.86 -7.76
C ASP A 139 3.16 12.77 -8.08
N LEU A 140 4.17 13.11 -8.89
CA LEU A 140 5.27 12.24 -9.29
C LEU A 140 6.57 13.05 -9.39
N CYS A 141 7.57 12.71 -8.58
CA CYS A 141 8.90 13.31 -8.67
C CYS A 141 9.77 12.64 -9.75
N THR A 142 9.98 11.33 -9.63
CA THR A 142 10.76 10.54 -10.61
C THR A 142 10.06 9.22 -10.87
N GLY A 143 9.84 8.89 -12.15
CA GLY A 143 9.12 7.68 -12.54
C GLY A 143 8.69 7.68 -14.01
N VAL A 144 7.67 6.88 -14.30
CA VAL A 144 7.10 6.72 -15.65
C VAL A 144 5.61 7.01 -15.68
N PHE A 145 5.15 7.67 -16.73
CA PHE A 145 3.75 7.72 -17.13
C PHE A 145 3.53 6.79 -18.31
N VAL A 146 2.50 5.94 -18.23
CA VAL A 146 2.03 5.07 -19.31
C VAL A 146 0.61 5.49 -19.65
N GLY A 147 0.41 6.00 -20.86
CA GLY A 147 -0.89 6.41 -21.38
C GLY A 147 -1.53 5.29 -22.18
N ILE A 148 -2.73 4.86 -21.77
CA ILE A 148 -3.53 3.87 -22.47
C ILE A 148 -4.76 4.58 -23.03
N ALA A 149 -4.85 4.62 -24.36
CA ALA A 149 -6.03 5.10 -25.04
C ALA A 149 -7.11 4.01 -24.97
N VAL A 150 -8.20 4.34 -24.29
CA VAL A 150 -9.43 3.54 -24.22
C VAL A 150 -10.57 4.30 -24.91
N PRO A 151 -11.74 3.68 -25.16
CA PRO A 151 -12.91 4.40 -25.65
C PRO A 151 -13.35 5.50 -24.66
N GLY A 152 -12.87 6.72 -24.85
CA GLY A 152 -13.13 7.85 -23.94
C GLY A 152 -11.87 8.64 -23.60
N ALA A 153 -11.70 8.94 -22.31
CA ALA A 153 -10.55 9.68 -21.81
C ALA A 153 -9.30 8.80 -21.74
N LEU A 154 -8.13 9.38 -22.06
CA LEU A 154 -6.83 8.73 -21.89
C LEU A 154 -6.63 8.33 -20.44
N ARG A 155 -6.29 7.06 -20.19
CA ARG A 155 -5.86 6.60 -18.87
C ARG A 155 -4.37 6.82 -18.72
N ILE A 156 -3.96 7.41 -17.62
CA ILE A 156 -2.56 7.59 -17.28
C ILE A 156 -2.27 6.72 -16.07
N GLN A 157 -1.48 5.68 -16.29
CA GLN A 157 -0.87 4.88 -15.23
C GLN A 157 0.47 5.52 -14.89
N THR A 158 0.83 5.51 -13.63
CA THR A 158 2.13 6.00 -13.16
C THR A 158 2.84 4.89 -12.41
N GLY A 159 4.14 4.79 -12.64
CA GLY A 159 5.04 3.90 -11.92
C GLY A 159 6.11 4.72 -11.24
N VAL A 160 6.36 4.45 -9.96
CA VAL A 160 7.40 5.08 -9.15
C VAL A 160 8.61 4.17 -9.04
N THR A 161 9.81 4.74 -8.98
CA THR A 161 11.01 4.00 -8.57
C THR A 161 10.80 3.56 -7.11
N PRO A 162 10.77 2.26 -6.78
CA PRO A 162 10.71 1.83 -5.40
C PRO A 162 11.94 2.37 -4.66
N GLY A 163 11.72 2.94 -3.48
CA GLY A 163 12.78 3.36 -2.58
C GLY A 163 13.55 2.15 -2.11
N VAL A 164 14.61 1.79 -2.83
CA VAL A 164 15.58 0.83 -2.34
C VAL A 164 16.36 1.47 -1.19
N ASN A 165 16.51 0.72 -0.09
CA ASN A 165 17.25 1.14 1.12
C ASN A 165 18.77 1.27 0.90
N PHE A 166 19.24 1.27 -0.34
CA PHE A 166 20.65 1.36 -0.71
C PHE A 166 20.89 2.59 -1.58
N GLU A 167 22.02 3.26 -1.33
CA GLU A 167 22.49 4.35 -2.19
C GLU A 167 22.93 3.79 -3.54
N GLU A 168 21.97 3.65 -4.44
CA GLU A 168 22.20 3.19 -5.80
C GLU A 168 22.16 4.36 -6.78
N THR A 169 23.11 4.36 -7.71
CA THR A 169 23.12 5.24 -8.87
C THR A 169 22.19 4.74 -9.98
N VAL A 170 21.53 3.60 -9.78
CA VAL A 170 20.55 3.02 -10.70
C VAL A 170 19.15 3.45 -10.27
N LEU A 171 18.34 3.80 -11.26
CA LEU A 171 16.97 4.27 -11.14
C LEU A 171 16.09 3.34 -11.97
N ASP A 172 15.72 2.23 -11.36
CA ASP A 172 14.84 1.23 -11.96
C ASP A 172 13.40 1.48 -11.52
N VAL A 173 12.49 1.61 -12.49
CA VAL A 173 11.05 1.66 -12.23
C VAL A 173 10.47 0.34 -12.70
N VAL A 174 9.83 -0.38 -11.79
CA VAL A 174 9.02 -1.56 -12.09
C VAL A 174 7.61 -1.26 -11.58
N SER A 175 6.63 -1.28 -12.47
CA SER A 175 5.22 -1.12 -12.09
C SER A 175 4.34 -2.04 -12.92
N CYS A 176 3.33 -2.63 -12.29
CA CYS A 176 2.29 -3.37 -12.99
C CYS A 176 1.12 -2.43 -13.29
N PHE A 177 0.34 -2.69 -14.33
CA PHE A 177 -0.97 -2.06 -14.53
C PHE A 177 -1.94 -3.01 -15.24
N PRO A 178 -3.23 -3.04 -14.85
CA PRO A 178 -4.23 -3.79 -15.56
C PRO A 178 -4.74 -3.01 -16.79
N SER A 179 -4.99 -3.71 -17.88
CA SER A 179 -5.88 -3.20 -18.93
C SER A 179 -7.33 -3.30 -18.48
N GLU A 180 -8.16 -2.37 -18.98
CA GLU A 180 -9.60 -2.36 -18.70
C GLU A 180 -10.32 -3.43 -19.54
N TYR A 181 -11.63 -3.57 -19.37
CA TYR A 181 -12.43 -4.58 -20.10
C TYR A 181 -12.66 -4.27 -21.59
N PHE A 182 -12.12 -3.16 -22.10
CA PHE A 182 -12.34 -2.72 -23.48
C PHE A 182 -11.55 -3.54 -24.50
N ASP A 183 -12.24 -4.01 -25.55
CA ASP A 183 -11.59 -4.72 -26.67
C ASP A 183 -10.70 -3.83 -27.54
N SER A 184 -10.87 -2.50 -27.46
CA SER A 184 -10.15 -1.52 -28.28
C SER A 184 -9.40 -0.53 -27.39
N GLN A 185 -8.28 -0.99 -26.85
CA GLN A 185 -7.36 -0.16 -26.10
C GLN A 185 -5.93 -0.35 -26.60
N HIS A 186 -5.14 0.73 -26.59
CA HIS A 186 -3.79 0.72 -27.13
C HIS A 186 -2.89 1.63 -26.31
N LEU A 187 -1.59 1.31 -26.31
CA LEU A 187 -0.57 2.18 -25.76
C LEU A 187 -0.49 3.46 -26.60
N ASP A 188 -0.57 4.61 -25.95
CA ASP A 188 -0.58 5.94 -26.59
C ASP A 188 0.53 6.87 -26.07
N GLN A 189 0.96 6.70 -24.81
CA GLN A 189 2.04 7.50 -24.23
C GLN A 189 2.99 6.64 -23.41
N VAL A 190 4.28 6.97 -23.48
CA VAL A 190 5.30 6.56 -22.51
C VAL A 190 6.17 7.78 -22.24
N ILE A 191 6.26 8.20 -20.97
CA ILE A 191 6.98 9.41 -20.56
C ILE A 191 7.78 9.09 -19.30
N LEU A 192 9.08 9.33 -19.33
CA LEU A 192 9.92 9.31 -18.14
C LEU A 192 10.02 10.72 -17.56
N LYS A 193 9.93 10.83 -16.24
CA LYS A 193 10.08 12.09 -15.50
C LYS A 193 11.21 11.95 -14.50
N TYR A 194 12.05 12.99 -14.41
CA TYR A 194 13.11 13.10 -13.42
C TYR A 194 13.06 14.49 -12.78
N THR A 195 12.89 14.54 -11.46
CA THR A 195 12.95 15.80 -10.70
C THR A 195 14.17 15.78 -9.81
N PHE A 196 14.96 16.85 -9.80
CA PHE A 196 16.22 16.90 -9.05
C PHE A 196 16.08 17.73 -7.76
N GLY A 197 17.07 17.60 -6.87
CA GLY A 197 17.14 18.39 -5.63
C GLY A 197 17.32 19.87 -5.91
N GLN A 198 16.64 20.73 -5.13
CA GLN A 198 16.90 22.17 -5.17
C GLN A 198 18.37 22.44 -4.81
N ASN A 199 19.10 23.12 -5.70
CA ASN A 199 20.53 23.40 -5.60
C ASN A 199 21.46 22.19 -5.76
N ALA A 200 21.01 21.09 -6.38
CA ALA A 200 21.93 20.02 -6.77
C ALA A 200 23.00 20.55 -7.75
N ASP A 201 24.28 20.27 -7.48
CA ASP A 201 25.38 20.65 -8.37
C ASP A 201 25.45 19.65 -9.53
N MET A 202 24.97 20.09 -10.69
CA MET A 202 24.91 19.30 -11.92
C MET A 202 26.21 19.34 -12.72
N THR A 203 27.21 20.10 -12.27
CA THR A 203 28.46 20.33 -13.01
C THR A 203 29.21 19.01 -13.26
N GLY A 204 29.41 18.65 -14.52
CA GLY A 204 30.06 17.41 -14.94
C GLY A 204 29.27 16.14 -14.67
N GLN A 205 27.97 16.23 -14.41
CA GLN A 205 27.11 15.11 -14.06
C GLN A 205 26.21 14.68 -15.23
N TYR A 206 25.83 13.41 -15.24
CA TYR A 206 25.12 12.76 -16.34
C TYR A 206 23.97 11.90 -15.87
N LEU A 207 22.87 11.92 -16.63
CA LEU A 207 21.80 10.93 -16.59
C LEU A 207 21.93 9.99 -17.79
N TYR A 208 22.12 8.72 -17.55
CA TYR A 208 22.21 7.65 -18.53
C TYR A 208 20.86 6.96 -18.70
N LEU A 209 20.46 6.69 -19.95
CA LEU A 209 19.23 5.95 -20.24
C LEU A 209 19.60 4.53 -20.68
N ASP A 210 19.02 3.53 -20.04
CA ASP A 210 19.30 2.12 -20.31
C ASP A 210 18.22 1.47 -21.18
N GLY A 211 16.94 1.72 -20.86
CA GLY A 211 15.85 1.20 -21.67
C GLY A 211 14.47 1.37 -21.05
N VAL A 212 13.47 1.14 -21.88
CA VAL A 212 12.07 1.02 -21.49
C VAL A 212 11.48 -0.24 -22.12
N PHE A 213 10.69 -0.98 -21.33
CA PHE A 213 10.06 -2.22 -21.75
C PHE A 213 8.66 -2.28 -21.17
N ILE A 214 7.69 -2.67 -22.00
CA ILE A 214 6.33 -2.98 -21.58
C ILE A 214 6.01 -4.38 -22.10
N ASP A 215 5.68 -5.28 -21.19
CA ASP A 215 5.34 -6.66 -21.50
C ASP A 215 4.03 -7.10 -20.84
N MET A 216 3.48 -8.17 -21.39
CA MET A 216 2.38 -8.91 -20.78
C MET A 216 2.94 -9.92 -19.80
N ILE A 217 2.33 -10.04 -18.61
CA ILE A 217 2.66 -11.14 -17.69
C ILE A 217 2.31 -12.47 -18.35
N ASP A 218 3.23 -13.43 -18.39
CA ASP A 218 3.12 -14.65 -19.22
C ASP A 218 1.88 -15.52 -18.94
N ILE A 219 1.30 -15.43 -17.74
CA ILE A 219 0.11 -16.17 -17.33
C ILE A 219 -1.07 -15.21 -17.28
N ALA A 220 -2.10 -15.49 -18.09
CA ALA A 220 -3.34 -14.73 -18.08
C ALA A 220 -3.94 -14.71 -16.66
N PRO A 221 -4.34 -13.53 -16.15
CA PRO A 221 -4.88 -13.45 -14.81
C PRO A 221 -6.22 -14.16 -14.73
N GLY A 222 -6.50 -14.74 -13.58
CA GLY A 222 -7.84 -15.16 -13.22
C GLY A 222 -8.75 -13.96 -13.02
N LEU A 223 -9.97 -14.02 -13.56
CA LEU A 223 -10.93 -12.93 -13.43
C LEU A 223 -11.90 -13.25 -12.30
N ILE A 224 -11.97 -12.36 -11.31
CA ILE A 224 -12.94 -12.43 -10.22
C ILE A 224 -14.10 -11.50 -10.58
N THR A 225 -15.18 -12.08 -11.10
CA THR A 225 -16.42 -11.36 -11.46
C THR A 225 -17.51 -11.47 -10.41
N GLU A 226 -17.46 -12.50 -9.57
CA GLU A 226 -18.38 -12.76 -8.46
C GLU A 226 -17.68 -13.61 -7.39
N VAL A 227 -18.20 -13.57 -6.16
CA VAL A 227 -17.70 -14.35 -5.03
C VAL A 227 -18.82 -15.24 -4.50
N ASN A 228 -18.91 -16.46 -5.00
CA ASN A 228 -19.92 -17.43 -4.55
C ASN A 228 -19.38 -18.22 -3.35
N ALA A 229 -20.05 -18.09 -2.21
CA ALA A 229 -19.68 -18.74 -0.96
C ALA A 229 -20.52 -20.01 -0.72
N TYR A 230 -19.91 -21.17 -0.92
CA TYR A 230 -20.56 -22.48 -0.78
C TYR A 230 -20.47 -23.02 0.65
N PRO A 231 -21.33 -23.97 1.08
CA PRO A 231 -21.32 -24.52 2.43
C PRO A 231 -20.00 -25.21 2.81
N SER A 232 -19.23 -25.68 1.84
CA SER A 232 -17.90 -26.26 2.04
C SER A 232 -16.85 -25.24 2.50
N GLN A 233 -17.11 -23.95 2.29
CA GLN A 233 -16.24 -22.82 2.65
C GLN A 233 -16.67 -22.18 3.98
N TYR A 234 -17.69 -22.70 4.65
CA TYR A 234 -18.14 -22.16 5.93
C TYR A 234 -17.21 -22.57 7.07
N ASN A 235 -16.65 -21.58 7.76
CA ASN A 235 -15.78 -21.78 8.91
C ASN A 235 -16.61 -21.74 10.20
N SER A 236 -16.86 -22.90 10.81
CA SER A 236 -17.66 -22.97 12.04
C SER A 236 -16.97 -22.39 13.28
N GLY A 237 -15.67 -22.11 13.21
CA GLY A 237 -14.92 -21.46 14.30
C GLY A 237 -15.14 -19.95 14.35
N THR A 238 -15.22 -19.30 13.18
CA THR A 238 -15.41 -17.85 13.06
C THR A 238 -16.88 -17.49 12.78
N GLY A 239 -17.65 -18.40 12.19
CA GLY A 239 -19.01 -18.16 11.73
C GLY A 239 -19.08 -17.44 10.37
N GLU A 240 -17.97 -17.40 9.63
CA GLU A 240 -17.82 -16.69 8.35
C GLU A 240 -17.61 -17.69 7.19
N TYR A 241 -17.78 -17.25 5.94
CA TYR A 241 -17.38 -18.02 4.76
C TYR A 241 -15.99 -17.58 4.28
N ASP A 242 -15.09 -18.53 4.08
CA ASP A 242 -13.71 -18.31 3.63
C ASP A 242 -13.58 -18.77 2.17
N VAL A 243 -13.65 -17.80 1.24
CA VAL A 243 -13.59 -18.06 -0.21
C VAL A 243 -12.23 -17.64 -0.73
N HIS A 244 -11.39 -18.63 -1.05
CA HIS A 244 -10.05 -18.37 -1.59
C HIS A 244 -10.15 -17.95 -3.06
N ALA A 245 -9.33 -17.00 -3.51
CA ALA A 245 -9.32 -16.58 -4.93
C ALA A 245 -9.07 -17.77 -5.89
N SER A 246 -8.27 -18.74 -5.45
CA SER A 246 -8.02 -19.99 -6.19
C SER A 246 -9.25 -20.90 -6.33
N ASP A 247 -10.27 -20.74 -5.48
CA ASP A 247 -11.52 -21.49 -5.60
C ASP A 247 -12.44 -20.90 -6.67
N ILE A 248 -12.27 -19.60 -6.97
CA ILE A 248 -13.08 -18.84 -7.94
C ILE A 248 -12.51 -19.02 -9.35
N ILE A 249 -11.18 -18.95 -9.46
CA ILE A 249 -10.50 -18.87 -10.74
C ILE A 249 -10.21 -20.29 -11.27
N PRO A 250 -10.60 -20.60 -12.52
CA PRO A 250 -10.27 -21.89 -13.12
C PRO A 250 -8.78 -21.98 -13.48
N GLY A 251 -8.09 -22.99 -12.98
CA GLY A 251 -6.72 -23.33 -13.37
C GLY A 251 -5.64 -22.78 -12.42
N PHE A 252 -4.39 -22.79 -12.89
CA PHE A 252 -3.26 -22.27 -12.14
C PHE A 252 -3.00 -20.83 -12.60
N SER A 253 -3.64 -19.86 -11.93
CA SER A 253 -3.29 -18.45 -12.08
C SER A 253 -2.92 -17.89 -10.73
N GLU A 254 -1.67 -17.43 -10.62
CA GLU A 254 -1.14 -16.73 -9.45
C GLU A 254 -1.58 -15.26 -9.45
N ASN A 255 -1.99 -14.73 -10.61
CA ASN A 255 -2.47 -13.34 -10.73
C ASN A 255 -3.97 -13.32 -10.89
N CYS A 256 -4.64 -12.47 -10.13
CA CYS A 256 -6.08 -12.31 -10.13
C CYS A 256 -6.42 -10.86 -10.44
N VAL A 257 -7.48 -10.63 -11.20
CA VAL A 257 -8.03 -9.30 -11.44
C VAL A 257 -9.43 -9.23 -10.87
N LEU A 258 -9.67 -8.28 -9.95
CA LEU A 258 -11.02 -7.90 -9.56
C LEU A 258 -11.64 -7.11 -10.71
N GLN A 259 -12.57 -7.73 -11.43
CA GLN A 259 -12.98 -7.26 -12.75
C GLN A 259 -14.14 -6.25 -12.69
N TYR A 260 -14.00 -5.17 -13.45
CA TYR A 260 -15.09 -4.26 -13.80
C TYR A 260 -16.02 -4.93 -14.81
N THR A 261 -17.27 -5.16 -14.42
CA THR A 261 -18.26 -5.88 -15.24
C THR A 261 -19.46 -5.03 -15.67
N ALA A 262 -19.54 -3.77 -15.21
CA ALA A 262 -20.63 -2.89 -15.57
C ALA A 262 -20.55 -2.48 -17.06
N PRO A 263 -21.69 -2.24 -17.73
CA PRO A 263 -21.69 -1.82 -19.14
C PRO A 263 -21.33 -0.34 -19.35
N THR A 264 -21.15 0.41 -18.26
CA THR A 264 -20.84 1.84 -18.21
C THR A 264 -19.34 2.09 -18.24
N PHE A 265 -18.91 3.29 -18.64
CA PHE A 265 -17.50 3.67 -18.56
C PHE A 265 -17.05 3.77 -17.08
N PRO A 266 -15.91 3.16 -16.68
CA PRO A 266 -15.47 3.20 -15.29
C PRO A 266 -15.24 4.62 -14.79
N SER A 267 -16.02 5.03 -13.79
CA SER A 267 -15.96 6.34 -13.16
C SER A 267 -16.48 6.31 -11.72
N VAL A 268 -16.27 7.40 -10.97
CA VAL A 268 -16.82 7.56 -9.61
C VAL A 268 -18.35 7.48 -9.60
N GLN A 269 -19.00 7.96 -10.67
CA GLN A 269 -20.45 7.99 -10.81
C GLN A 269 -21.02 6.63 -11.22
N ASP A 270 -20.21 5.84 -11.93
CA ASP A 270 -20.60 4.55 -12.48
C ASP A 270 -19.58 3.46 -12.08
N PRO A 271 -19.51 3.07 -10.79
CA PRO A 271 -18.65 1.98 -10.36
C PRO A 271 -19.24 0.61 -10.74
N SER A 272 -18.39 -0.41 -10.78
CA SER A 272 -18.79 -1.82 -10.87
C SER A 272 -18.63 -2.51 -9.52
N TYR A 273 -19.47 -3.51 -9.26
CA TYR A 273 -19.44 -4.28 -8.03
C TYR A 273 -19.28 -5.76 -8.35
N VAL A 274 -18.26 -6.38 -7.76
CA VAL A 274 -18.13 -7.83 -7.68
C VAL A 274 -18.95 -8.29 -6.49
N ILE A 275 -20.00 -9.08 -6.78
CA ILE A 275 -21.02 -9.43 -5.78
C ILE A 275 -20.65 -10.70 -5.03
N GLY A 276 -20.63 -10.62 -3.71
CA GLY A 276 -20.48 -11.77 -2.82
C GLY A 276 -21.82 -12.36 -2.39
N THR A 277 -22.05 -13.65 -2.65
CA THR A 277 -23.34 -14.32 -2.40
C THR A 277 -23.16 -15.68 -1.73
N PRO A 278 -23.80 -15.97 -0.58
CA PRO A 278 -23.90 -17.34 -0.08
C PRO A 278 -24.75 -18.19 -1.03
N VAL A 279 -24.36 -19.45 -1.25
CA VAL A 279 -25.08 -20.35 -2.16
C VAL A 279 -25.53 -21.62 -1.42
N PRO A 280 -26.82 -21.82 -1.13
CA PRO A 280 -27.95 -20.91 -1.43
C PRO A 280 -27.92 -19.63 -0.60
N ASN A 281 -28.63 -18.60 -1.07
CA ASN A 281 -28.71 -17.32 -0.36
C ASN A 281 -29.36 -17.51 1.02
N SER A 282 -28.98 -16.70 2.00
CA SER A 282 -29.43 -16.83 3.39
C SER A 282 -30.43 -15.74 3.75
N THR A 283 -31.42 -16.08 4.57
CA THR A 283 -32.40 -15.13 5.15
C THR A 283 -31.84 -14.29 6.31
N SER A 284 -30.58 -14.52 6.67
CA SER A 284 -29.86 -13.74 7.66
C SER A 284 -28.54 -13.25 7.08
N GLN A 285 -28.13 -12.04 7.46
CA GLN A 285 -26.83 -11.49 7.05
C GLN A 285 -25.71 -12.48 7.40
N GLN A 286 -24.83 -12.69 6.42
CA GLN A 286 -23.64 -13.53 6.53
C GLN A 286 -22.43 -12.67 6.20
N THR A 287 -21.25 -13.12 6.64
CA THR A 287 -19.97 -12.51 6.31
C THR A 287 -19.21 -13.44 5.38
N ILE A 288 -18.71 -12.90 4.27
CA ILE A 288 -17.96 -13.60 3.23
C ILE A 288 -16.58 -12.95 3.13
N ASN A 289 -15.54 -13.75 3.24
CA ASN A 289 -14.16 -13.32 3.09
C ASN A 289 -13.64 -13.77 1.72
N LEU A 290 -13.30 -12.81 0.85
CA LEU A 290 -12.47 -13.09 -0.32
C LEU A 290 -11.01 -13.10 0.13
N ILE A 291 -10.36 -14.26 0.10
CA ILE A 291 -9.02 -14.47 0.64
C ILE A 291 -8.00 -14.52 -0.50
N ILE A 292 -6.96 -13.69 -0.37
CA ILE A 292 -5.78 -13.69 -1.25
C ILE A 292 -4.64 -14.36 -0.48
N ASP A 293 -4.20 -15.52 -0.95
CA ASP A 293 -3.21 -16.37 -0.30
C ASP A 293 -1.77 -16.05 -0.70
N PRO A 294 -0.76 -16.60 0.00
CA PRO A 294 0.62 -16.49 -0.41
C PRO A 294 0.83 -16.91 -1.86
N PHE A 295 1.73 -16.21 -2.56
CA PHE A 295 2.04 -16.39 -3.98
C PHE A 295 0.90 -15.97 -4.94
N GLN A 296 -0.18 -15.38 -4.44
CA GLN A 296 -1.18 -14.75 -5.27
C GLN A 296 -1.00 -13.24 -5.33
N THR A 297 -1.25 -12.65 -6.49
CA THR A 297 -1.36 -11.19 -6.68
C THR A 297 -2.79 -10.83 -7.04
N LEU A 298 -3.39 -9.87 -6.35
CA LEU A 298 -4.67 -9.26 -6.72
C LEU A 298 -4.45 -7.86 -7.29
N GLU A 299 -4.82 -7.69 -8.55
CA GLU A 299 -4.95 -6.40 -9.23
C GLU A 299 -6.41 -5.95 -9.21
N ILE A 300 -6.67 -4.70 -8.87
CA ILE A 300 -8.04 -4.15 -8.85
C ILE A 300 -8.22 -3.23 -10.05
N GLN A 301 -9.19 -3.54 -10.92
CA GLN A 301 -9.53 -2.64 -12.02
C GLN A 301 -10.16 -1.34 -11.48
N PRO A 302 -9.93 -0.19 -12.16
CA PRO A 302 -10.47 1.09 -11.75
C PRO A 302 -11.97 1.04 -11.44
N PHE A 303 -12.38 1.67 -10.34
CA PHE A 303 -13.78 1.80 -9.93
C PHE A 303 -14.51 0.45 -9.74
N THR A 304 -13.79 -0.59 -9.34
CA THR A 304 -14.34 -1.92 -9.03
C THR A 304 -14.30 -2.17 -7.54
N TYR A 305 -15.46 -2.42 -6.93
CA TYR A 305 -15.61 -2.63 -5.49
C TYR A 305 -16.18 -4.00 -5.17
N LEU A 306 -16.02 -4.44 -3.92
CA LEU A 306 -16.75 -5.58 -3.38
C LEU A 306 -18.07 -5.12 -2.78
N GLN A 307 -19.10 -5.95 -2.90
CA GLN A 307 -20.37 -5.71 -2.23
C GLN A 307 -21.11 -7.03 -2.00
N GLY A 308 -21.74 -7.20 -0.84
CA GLY A 308 -22.62 -8.34 -0.60
C GLY A 308 -23.92 -8.28 -1.40
N ALA A 309 -24.40 -9.44 -1.84
CA ALA A 309 -25.77 -9.59 -2.33
C ALA A 309 -26.79 -9.18 -1.26
N LEU A 310 -28.03 -8.91 -1.68
CA LEU A 310 -29.12 -8.73 -0.74
C LEU A 310 -29.39 -10.03 0.03
N VAL A 311 -29.61 -9.90 1.33
CA VAL A 311 -30.09 -10.99 2.18
C VAL A 311 -31.43 -11.48 1.62
N GLU A 312 -31.65 -12.79 1.60
CA GLU A 312 -32.87 -13.36 1.04
C GLU A 312 -34.11 -12.76 1.74
N GLY A 313 -35.02 -12.18 0.94
CA GLY A 313 -36.23 -11.52 1.42
C GLY A 313 -36.03 -10.07 1.91
N SER A 314 -34.86 -9.48 1.74
CA SER A 314 -34.57 -8.08 2.06
C SER A 314 -34.34 -7.23 0.82
N ASP A 315 -34.80 -5.98 0.84
CA ASP A 315 -34.59 -5.00 -0.23
C ASP A 315 -33.44 -4.03 0.07
N THR A 316 -32.89 -4.07 1.30
CA THR A 316 -31.90 -3.09 1.77
C THR A 316 -30.72 -3.72 2.51
N GLN A 317 -30.95 -4.80 3.25
CA GLN A 317 -29.89 -5.47 4.01
C GLN A 317 -29.06 -6.35 3.07
N ARG A 318 -27.75 -6.15 3.09
CA ARG A 318 -26.77 -6.93 2.30
C ARG A 318 -25.95 -7.84 3.19
N HIS A 319 -25.41 -8.90 2.62
CA HIS A 319 -24.29 -9.64 3.21
C HIS A 319 -23.07 -8.72 3.38
N GLN A 320 -22.19 -9.06 4.31
CA GLN A 320 -20.89 -8.40 4.43
C GLN A 320 -19.86 -9.14 3.58
N VAL A 321 -19.03 -8.40 2.85
CA VAL A 321 -17.98 -8.96 2.00
C VAL A 321 -16.65 -8.29 2.31
N ASN A 322 -15.74 -9.04 2.90
CA ASN A 322 -14.42 -8.56 3.26
C ASN A 322 -13.39 -8.97 2.21
N LEU A 323 -12.39 -8.13 2.00
CA LEU A 323 -11.16 -8.51 1.31
C LEU A 323 -10.10 -8.85 2.36
N VAL A 324 -9.55 -10.07 2.32
CA VAL A 324 -8.56 -10.57 3.28
C VAL A 324 -7.25 -10.83 2.57
N ASN A 325 -6.22 -10.05 2.90
CA ASN A 325 -4.85 -10.36 2.50
C ASN A 325 -4.22 -11.35 3.49
N ASN A 326 -4.09 -12.61 3.08
CA ASN A 326 -3.57 -13.71 3.88
C ASN A 326 -2.13 -14.10 3.49
N GLY A 327 -1.33 -13.14 3.03
CA GLY A 327 0.04 -13.39 2.61
C GLY A 327 0.32 -13.14 1.13
N GLY A 328 -0.69 -12.72 0.36
CA GLY A 328 -0.54 -12.36 -1.04
C GLY A 328 -0.14 -10.91 -1.26
N ASP A 329 0.02 -10.56 -2.52
CA ASP A 329 0.33 -9.22 -2.98
C ASP A 329 -0.95 -8.56 -3.50
N ILE A 330 -1.21 -7.32 -3.08
CA ILE A 330 -2.34 -6.54 -3.59
C ILE A 330 -1.79 -5.29 -4.25
N CYS A 331 -2.16 -5.09 -5.51
CA CYS A 331 -1.71 -3.95 -6.30
C CYS A 331 -2.87 -2.98 -6.52
N LEU A 332 -2.63 -1.73 -6.15
CA LEU A 332 -3.57 -0.63 -6.35
C LEU A 332 -2.97 0.34 -7.36
N ASN A 333 -3.60 0.39 -8.52
CA ASN A 333 -3.10 1.11 -9.68
C ASN A 333 -3.77 2.46 -9.90
N PHE A 334 -5.09 2.59 -9.74
CA PHE A 334 -5.78 3.80 -10.14
C PHE A 334 -7.12 3.95 -9.40
N ILE A 335 -7.31 5.11 -8.74
CA ILE A 335 -8.52 5.62 -8.03
C ILE A 335 -9.28 4.63 -7.12
N ASP A 336 -9.44 5.04 -5.86
CA ASP A 336 -10.28 4.54 -4.76
C ASP A 336 -10.79 3.08 -4.85
N PHE A 337 -10.17 2.13 -4.14
CA PHE A 337 -10.89 0.94 -3.68
C PHE A 337 -11.75 1.35 -2.47
N VAL A 338 -13.07 1.37 -2.65
CA VAL A 338 -14.00 1.78 -1.60
C VAL A 338 -14.50 0.56 -0.83
N VAL A 339 -14.29 0.59 0.49
CA VAL A 339 -14.85 -0.33 1.46
C VAL A 339 -15.97 0.39 2.20
N ASP A 340 -17.17 -0.20 2.23
CA ASP A 340 -18.37 0.48 2.71
C ASP A 340 -19.32 -0.50 3.43
N GLY A 341 -20.38 0.02 4.07
CA GLY A 341 -21.49 -0.82 4.56
C GLY A 341 -21.14 -1.80 5.69
N GLY A 342 -20.06 -1.52 6.43
CA GLY A 342 -19.53 -2.41 7.47
C GLY A 342 -18.61 -3.52 6.96
N ASP A 343 -18.26 -3.52 5.67
CA ASP A 343 -17.25 -4.41 5.10
C ASP A 343 -15.85 -4.06 5.62
N GLU A 344 -14.91 -5.00 5.51
CA GLU A 344 -13.54 -4.81 5.99
C GLU A 344 -12.49 -5.15 4.93
N PHE A 345 -11.37 -4.42 4.97
CA PHE A 345 -10.11 -4.94 4.46
C PHE A 345 -9.30 -5.47 5.65
N ARG A 346 -8.96 -6.78 5.63
CA ARG A 346 -8.21 -7.45 6.69
C ARG A 346 -6.82 -7.83 6.20
N HIS A 347 -5.78 -7.33 6.85
CA HIS A 347 -4.40 -7.66 6.54
C HIS A 347 -3.83 -8.63 7.57
N ALA A 348 -3.56 -9.86 7.13
CA ALA A 348 -2.92 -10.93 7.90
C ALA A 348 -1.47 -11.19 7.48
N GLY A 349 -1.08 -10.81 6.27
CA GLY A 349 0.29 -10.90 5.78
C GLY A 349 0.38 -10.43 4.34
N GLY A 350 1.57 -10.51 3.75
CA GLY A 350 1.80 -10.15 2.35
C GLY A 350 2.07 -8.66 2.16
N SER A 351 1.86 -8.15 0.94
CA SER A 351 2.24 -6.79 0.54
C SER A 351 1.06 -6.02 -0.04
N LEU A 352 1.11 -4.69 0.09
CA LEU A 352 0.19 -3.77 -0.54
C LEU A 352 1.00 -2.74 -1.36
N TYR A 353 0.93 -2.84 -2.68
CA TYR A 353 1.66 -1.97 -3.59
C TYR A 353 0.77 -0.81 -4.05
N MET A 354 1.21 0.41 -3.74
CA MET A 354 0.61 1.65 -4.22
C MET A 354 1.45 2.17 -5.39
N ASN A 355 0.92 2.05 -6.60
CA ASN A 355 1.70 2.43 -7.79
C ASN A 355 1.71 3.95 -8.02
N ASN A 356 0.75 4.70 -7.45
CA ASN A 356 0.77 6.16 -7.50
C ASN A 356 0.02 6.88 -6.38
N ALA A 357 0.14 8.21 -6.36
CA ALA A 357 -0.47 9.07 -5.34
C ALA A 357 -2.00 8.98 -5.27
N PHE A 358 -2.64 8.55 -6.37
CA PHE A 358 -4.08 8.35 -6.48
C PHE A 358 -4.52 6.92 -6.14
N SER A 359 -3.58 5.99 -5.91
CA SER A 359 -3.87 4.67 -5.36
C SER A 359 -4.42 4.86 -3.95
N CYS A 360 -5.73 4.67 -3.80
CA CYS A 360 -6.44 5.03 -2.59
C CYS A 360 -7.27 3.86 -2.08
N MET A 361 -7.30 3.67 -0.76
CA MET A 361 -8.34 2.88 -0.12
C MET A 361 -9.19 3.81 0.74
N LYS A 362 -10.50 3.78 0.51
CA LYS A 362 -11.46 4.60 1.23
C LYS A 362 -12.35 3.72 2.10
N PHE A 363 -12.46 4.06 3.38
CA PHE A 363 -13.32 3.37 4.34
C PHE A 363 -14.47 4.28 4.77
N ALA A 364 -15.72 3.85 4.52
CA ALA A 364 -16.94 4.56 4.88
C ALA A 364 -18.00 3.70 5.61
N ASN A 365 -19.00 4.37 6.19
CA ASN A 365 -20.20 3.81 6.82
C ASN A 365 -19.98 2.51 7.63
N GLY A 366 -19.14 2.57 8.66
CA GLY A 366 -18.91 1.43 9.56
C GLY A 366 -17.84 0.45 9.09
N SER A 367 -17.27 0.62 7.90
CA SER A 367 -16.17 -0.23 7.41
C SER A 367 -14.87 -0.03 8.18
N ALA A 368 -13.96 -0.99 8.05
CA ALA A 368 -12.68 -0.96 8.74
C ALA A 368 -11.49 -1.40 7.89
N LEU A 369 -10.36 -0.73 8.09
CA LEU A 369 -9.03 -1.27 7.84
C LEU A 369 -8.61 -2.05 9.08
N ARG A 370 -8.47 -3.37 8.97
CA ARG A 370 -8.05 -4.24 10.08
C ARG A 370 -6.66 -4.80 9.83
N VAL A 371 -5.74 -4.58 10.76
CA VAL A 371 -4.44 -5.28 10.80
C VAL A 371 -4.54 -6.32 11.91
N VAL A 372 -4.56 -7.59 11.53
CA VAL A 372 -4.85 -8.70 12.47
C VAL A 372 -3.70 -8.94 13.44
N GLU A 373 -3.97 -9.66 14.52
CA GLU A 373 -2.99 -9.92 15.59
C GLU A 373 -1.62 -10.38 15.07
N GLY A 374 -0.57 -9.65 15.48
CA GLY A 374 0.83 -9.92 15.13
C GLY A 374 1.24 -9.57 13.69
N ALA A 375 0.32 -9.16 12.82
CA ALA A 375 0.64 -8.78 11.44
C ALA A 375 1.26 -7.38 11.36
N THR A 376 2.01 -7.13 10.29
CA THR A 376 2.50 -5.79 9.94
C THR A 376 1.98 -5.42 8.57
N LEU A 377 1.26 -4.30 8.49
CA LEU A 377 0.86 -3.68 7.24
C LEU A 377 1.72 -2.44 7.02
N HIS A 378 2.45 -2.42 5.90
CA HIS A 378 3.04 -1.20 5.38
C HIS A 378 2.08 -0.61 4.34
N TYR A 379 1.35 0.44 4.73
CA TYR A 379 0.41 1.11 3.85
C TYR A 379 1.11 2.28 3.14
N GLY A 380 1.26 2.16 1.83
CA GLY A 380 1.97 3.14 1.01
C GLY A 380 3.35 2.69 0.59
N ASN A 381 3.94 3.44 -0.33
CA ASN A 381 5.26 3.18 -0.89
C ASN A 381 5.99 4.51 -1.14
N ASP A 382 6.86 4.91 -0.23
CA ASP A 382 7.60 6.17 -0.31
C ASP A 382 6.73 7.43 -0.39
N GLY A 383 5.71 7.52 0.45
CA GLY A 383 4.71 8.60 0.45
C GLY A 383 3.63 8.43 -0.61
N THR A 384 3.73 7.40 -1.46
CA THR A 384 2.75 7.09 -2.50
C THR A 384 1.50 6.43 -1.90
N GLY A 385 0.34 6.88 -2.35
CA GLY A 385 -0.98 6.35 -1.99
C GLY A 385 -1.73 7.20 -0.98
N MET A 386 -3.02 6.89 -0.81
CA MET A 386 -3.92 7.61 0.09
C MET A 386 -4.82 6.66 0.88
N LEU A 387 -4.74 6.72 2.20
CA LEU A 387 -5.71 6.08 3.08
C LEU A 387 -6.78 7.12 3.46
N ALA A 388 -8.00 6.97 2.96
CA ALA A 388 -9.11 7.86 3.27
C ALA A 388 -10.03 7.25 4.33
N LEU A 389 -10.16 7.93 5.47
CA LEU A 389 -11.07 7.56 6.55
C LEU A 389 -12.25 8.52 6.58
N CYS A 390 -13.43 7.97 6.30
CA CYS A 390 -14.68 8.70 6.36
C CYS A 390 -15.29 8.65 7.77
N ALA A 391 -16.26 9.52 8.04
CA ALA A 391 -17.06 9.44 9.25
C ALA A 391 -17.59 8.00 9.47
N ASN A 392 -17.55 7.54 10.73
CA ASN A 392 -17.93 6.18 11.14
C ASN A 392 -17.07 5.02 10.60
N SER A 393 -15.95 5.28 9.93
CA SER A 393 -14.94 4.24 9.64
C SER A 393 -14.00 4.00 10.82
N THR A 394 -13.30 2.87 10.82
CA THR A 394 -12.38 2.48 11.91
C THR A 394 -11.04 1.99 11.37
N LEU A 395 -9.97 2.36 12.08
CA LEU A 395 -8.69 1.64 12.02
C LEU A 395 -8.65 0.62 13.16
N ALA A 396 -8.67 -0.67 12.84
CA ALA A 396 -8.62 -1.76 13.80
C ALA A 396 -7.23 -2.41 13.79
N ILE A 397 -6.33 -1.94 14.66
CA ILE A 397 -5.02 -2.55 14.84
C ILE A 397 -5.09 -3.49 16.05
N GLU A 398 -4.94 -4.79 15.82
CA GLU A 398 -5.06 -5.80 16.87
C GLU A 398 -3.79 -5.91 17.72
N ARG A 399 -3.80 -6.78 18.74
CA ARG A 399 -2.66 -6.97 19.65
C ARG A 399 -1.40 -7.30 18.87
N ASN A 400 -0.28 -6.72 19.28
CA ASN A 400 1.04 -6.90 18.65
C ASN A 400 1.10 -6.58 17.13
N ALA A 401 0.04 -6.02 16.55
CA ALA A 401 -0.01 -5.68 15.14
C ALA A 401 0.60 -4.30 14.90
N THR A 402 1.14 -4.08 13.70
CA THR A 402 1.75 -2.80 13.32
C THR A 402 1.14 -2.28 12.03
N LEU A 403 0.64 -1.04 12.07
CA LEU A 403 0.31 -0.27 10.87
C LEU A 403 1.39 0.79 10.67
N VAL A 404 2.14 0.68 9.57
CA VAL A 404 3.05 1.73 9.10
C VAL A 404 2.33 2.51 8.01
N ILE A 405 2.18 3.82 8.21
CA ILE A 405 1.68 4.75 7.21
C ILE A 405 2.88 5.39 6.53
N ASP A 406 3.03 5.14 5.24
CA ASP A 406 4.02 5.74 4.34
C ASP A 406 3.32 6.36 3.13
N ALA A 407 2.28 7.15 3.41
CA ALA A 407 1.29 7.67 2.47
C ALA A 407 0.55 8.87 3.06
N VAL A 408 -0.43 9.41 2.32
CA VAL A 408 -1.37 10.40 2.84
C VAL A 408 -2.51 9.70 3.61
N LEU A 409 -2.62 9.92 4.91
CA LEU A 409 -3.81 9.60 5.71
C LEU A 409 -4.76 10.80 5.71
N ASN A 410 -5.91 10.67 5.07
CA ASN A 410 -6.91 11.73 4.96
C ASN A 410 -8.14 11.46 5.84
N LEU A 411 -8.51 12.45 6.65
CA LEU A 411 -9.72 12.45 7.47
C LEU A 411 -10.78 13.34 6.82
N SER A 412 -11.96 12.80 6.51
CA SER A 412 -13.06 13.59 5.95
C SER A 412 -14.42 12.99 6.28
N GLU A 413 -15.50 13.74 6.10
CA GLU A 413 -16.85 13.21 6.33
C GLU A 413 -17.27 12.29 5.17
N CYS A 414 -16.66 12.47 3.99
CA CYS A 414 -16.98 11.82 2.71
C CYS A 414 -18.43 12.00 2.24
N ASN A 415 -19.21 12.80 2.95
CA ASN A 415 -20.55 13.23 2.63
C ASN A 415 -20.70 14.67 3.10
N ALA A 416 -20.97 15.59 2.17
CA ALA A 416 -21.07 17.01 2.44
C ALA A 416 -22.27 17.38 3.33
N ASP A 417 -23.24 16.47 3.51
CA ASP A 417 -24.40 16.69 4.38
C ASP A 417 -24.11 16.33 5.84
N LEU A 418 -23.00 15.65 6.12
CA LEU A 418 -22.61 15.26 7.47
C LEU A 418 -21.79 16.35 8.15
N LEU A 419 -22.10 16.62 9.42
CA LEU A 419 -21.21 17.40 10.27
C LEU A 419 -19.89 16.64 10.51
N PRO A 420 -18.77 17.35 10.74
CA PRO A 420 -17.49 16.74 11.09
C PRO A 420 -17.61 15.75 12.23
N GLN A 421 -17.31 14.49 11.95
CA GLN A 421 -17.29 13.41 12.93
C GLN A 421 -15.86 12.92 13.12
N GLN A 422 -15.43 12.87 14.37
CA GLN A 422 -14.09 12.45 14.73
C GLN A 422 -13.86 10.98 14.39
N ILE A 423 -12.64 10.62 13.99
CA ILE A 423 -12.25 9.20 13.82
C ILE A 423 -11.72 8.69 15.15
N TYR A 424 -12.16 7.50 15.56
CA TYR A 424 -11.69 6.84 16.78
C TYR A 424 -11.01 5.51 16.44
N MET A 425 -9.93 5.21 17.14
CA MET A 425 -9.26 3.92 17.06
C MET A 425 -8.67 3.52 18.42
N ASP A 426 -8.42 2.22 18.57
CA ASP A 426 -7.81 1.65 19.77
C ASP A 426 -6.42 1.14 19.44
N LEU A 427 -5.48 1.39 20.35
CA LEU A 427 -4.17 0.78 20.34
C LEU A 427 -4.04 -0.18 21.53
N PRO A 428 -4.43 -1.46 21.34
CA PRO A 428 -4.30 -2.49 22.37
C PRO A 428 -2.83 -2.82 22.66
N PRO A 429 -2.55 -3.65 23.67
CA PRO A 429 -1.19 -3.99 24.06
C PRO A 429 -0.34 -4.51 22.90
N GLY A 430 0.86 -3.95 22.77
CA GLY A 430 1.82 -4.29 21.73
C GLY A 430 1.47 -3.74 20.33
N ALA A 431 0.27 -3.19 20.12
CA ALA A 431 -0.09 -2.58 18.84
C ALA A 431 0.72 -1.32 18.56
N ARG A 432 1.03 -1.06 17.29
CA ARG A 432 1.84 0.09 16.87
C ARG A 432 1.21 0.79 15.68
N LEU A 433 1.08 2.11 15.78
CA LEU A 433 0.83 2.99 14.64
C LEU A 433 2.10 3.80 14.38
N VAL A 434 2.66 3.71 13.19
CA VAL A 434 3.92 4.36 12.83
C VAL A 434 3.69 5.25 11.61
N PHE A 435 4.19 6.47 11.66
CA PHE A 435 4.22 7.39 10.52
C PHE A 435 5.68 7.56 10.07
N THR A 436 5.96 7.31 8.79
CA THR A 436 7.28 7.58 8.20
C THR A 436 7.51 9.08 8.04
N ASP A 437 8.72 9.45 7.61
CA ASP A 437 9.10 10.82 7.26
C ASP A 437 8.44 11.37 5.99
N ARG A 438 7.82 10.49 5.20
CA ARG A 438 7.05 10.85 3.99
C ARG A 438 5.55 10.80 4.23
N ALA A 439 5.11 10.30 5.38
CA ALA A 439 3.71 10.24 5.74
C ALA A 439 3.13 11.65 5.93
N ARG A 440 1.87 11.83 5.51
CA ARG A 440 1.09 13.04 5.78
C ARG A 440 -0.20 12.66 6.47
N LEU A 441 -0.60 13.44 7.47
CA LEU A 441 -1.93 13.36 8.07
C LEU A 441 -2.67 14.66 7.79
N THR A 442 -3.80 14.58 7.10
CA THR A 442 -4.56 15.76 6.70
C THR A 442 -6.05 15.61 6.96
N ASN A 443 -6.71 16.74 7.22
CA ASN A 443 -8.16 16.85 7.26
C ASN A 443 -8.65 17.96 6.32
N ARG A 444 -7.88 18.26 5.26
CA ARG A 444 -8.15 19.37 4.33
C ARG A 444 -9.53 19.30 3.66
N PHE A 445 -10.07 18.09 3.52
CA PHE A 445 -11.38 17.85 2.93
C PHE A 445 -12.51 17.80 3.98
N SER A 446 -12.19 17.88 5.27
CA SER A 446 -13.18 18.00 6.33
C SER A 446 -13.76 19.41 6.39
N GLN A 447 -15.05 19.52 6.67
CA GLN A 447 -15.70 20.82 6.81
C GLN A 447 -15.07 21.62 7.96
N GLY A 448 -14.50 22.79 7.62
CA GLY A 448 -13.78 23.62 8.57
C GLY A 448 -12.51 22.99 9.13
N GLN A 449 -12.02 21.89 8.55
CA GLN A 449 -10.81 21.17 9.00
C GLN A 449 -10.89 20.79 10.49
N LEU A 450 -12.04 20.24 10.89
CA LEU A 450 -12.34 19.98 12.31
C LEU A 450 -12.13 18.51 12.72
N MET A 451 -12.04 17.58 11.78
CA MET A 451 -11.81 16.18 12.08
C MET A 451 -10.39 15.93 12.61
N LYS A 452 -10.29 15.05 13.62
CA LYS A 452 -9.07 14.56 14.24
C LYS A 452 -9.09 13.05 14.36
N LEU A 453 -7.90 12.46 14.45
CA LEU A 453 -7.70 11.06 14.78
C LEU A 453 -7.59 10.92 16.30
N ASN A 454 -8.57 10.28 16.92
CA ASN A 454 -8.65 10.08 18.37
C ASN A 454 -8.20 8.66 18.70
N VAL A 455 -7.03 8.55 19.32
CA VAL A 455 -6.38 7.26 19.57
C VAL A 455 -6.47 6.91 21.05
N ARG A 456 -7.21 5.86 21.38
CA ARG A 456 -7.27 5.33 22.74
C ARG A 456 -6.05 4.47 23.02
N MET A 457 -5.20 4.95 23.92
CA MET A 457 -3.91 4.34 24.28
C MET A 457 -4.12 3.21 25.30
N LEU A 458 -4.47 2.02 24.82
CA LEU A 458 -4.78 0.82 25.63
C LEU A 458 -3.57 -0.13 25.78
N GLY A 459 -2.36 0.42 25.71
CA GLY A 459 -1.09 -0.32 25.85
C GLY A 459 -0.29 -0.49 24.56
N GLY A 460 -0.80 0.03 23.45
CA GLY A 460 -0.01 0.21 22.22
C GLY A 460 0.74 1.54 22.18
N SER A 461 1.41 1.79 21.06
CA SER A 461 2.27 2.97 20.86
C SER A 461 2.00 3.67 19.53
N ILE A 462 2.26 4.98 19.50
CA ILE A 462 2.26 5.79 18.27
C ILE A 462 3.66 6.35 18.08
N ASP A 463 4.25 6.13 16.92
CA ASP A 463 5.42 6.84 16.44
C ASP A 463 5.00 7.87 15.39
N ASP A 464 4.82 9.12 15.82
CA ASP A 464 4.48 10.28 14.99
C ASP A 464 5.62 11.31 14.95
N ALA A 465 6.84 10.90 15.35
CA ALA A 465 7.98 11.80 15.47
C ALA A 465 8.39 12.41 14.13
N ALA A 466 8.15 11.68 13.04
CA ALA A 466 8.47 12.08 11.67
C ALA A 466 7.39 13.00 11.03
N LEU A 467 6.17 13.05 11.59
CA LEU A 467 5.12 13.95 11.09
C LEU A 467 5.47 15.42 11.35
N ALA A 468 5.08 16.26 10.39
CA ALA A 468 5.08 17.72 10.55
C ALA A 468 4.23 18.14 11.77
N PRO A 469 4.56 19.25 12.46
CA PRO A 469 3.83 19.68 13.66
C PRO A 469 2.33 19.87 13.45
N GLU A 470 1.91 20.41 12.30
CA GLU A 470 0.52 20.61 11.92
C GLU A 470 -0.24 19.29 11.74
N ASP A 471 0.38 18.30 11.09
CA ASP A 471 -0.16 16.96 10.90
C ASP A 471 -0.27 16.24 12.26
N ARG A 472 0.76 16.35 13.10
CA ARG A 472 0.77 15.78 14.45
C ARG A 472 -0.32 16.34 15.36
N ALA A 473 -0.68 17.62 15.18
CA ALA A 473 -1.75 18.27 15.94
C ALA A 473 -3.16 17.70 15.67
N LEU A 474 -3.30 16.91 14.59
CA LEU A 474 -4.52 16.18 14.25
C LEU A 474 -4.67 14.88 15.05
N ILE A 475 -3.64 14.44 15.78
CA ILE A 475 -3.69 13.24 16.63
C ILE A 475 -4.06 13.64 18.06
N ASN A 476 -5.19 13.15 18.55
CA ASN A 476 -5.61 13.27 19.94
C ASN A 476 -5.40 11.95 20.67
N ARG A 477 -4.43 11.90 21.59
CA ARG A 477 -4.15 10.72 22.43
C ARG A 477 -5.09 10.71 23.64
N ILE A 478 -5.93 9.69 23.73
CA ILE A 478 -6.88 9.48 24.82
C ILE A 478 -6.34 8.36 25.71
N TYR A 479 -5.98 8.70 26.94
CA TYR A 479 -5.56 7.71 27.95
C TYR A 479 -6.75 7.40 28.85
N PRO A 480 -7.05 6.13 29.15
CA PRO A 480 -8.09 5.79 30.10
C PRO A 480 -7.71 6.32 31.50
N ASP A 481 -8.70 6.86 32.20
CA ASP A 481 -8.50 7.32 33.57
C ASP A 481 -8.37 6.12 34.52
N PRO A 482 -7.35 6.10 35.40
CA PRO A 482 -7.24 5.07 36.42
C PRO A 482 -8.42 5.18 37.39
N ALA A 483 -8.98 4.04 37.78
CA ALA A 483 -9.91 3.95 38.89
C ALA A 483 -9.27 4.50 40.18
N PRO A 484 -10.06 5.14 41.07
CA PRO A 484 -9.54 5.64 42.35
C PRO A 484 -8.89 4.56 43.22
N ASN A 485 -9.37 3.31 43.10
CA ASN A 485 -8.83 2.18 43.82
C ASN A 485 -7.77 1.45 42.98
N LEU A 486 -6.55 1.35 43.52
CA LEU A 486 -5.41 0.71 42.86
C LEU A 486 -5.70 -0.74 42.42
N ALA A 487 -6.52 -1.47 43.17
CA ALA A 487 -6.85 -2.86 42.85
C ALA A 487 -7.64 -3.01 41.55
N ASP A 488 -8.42 -1.99 41.19
CA ASP A 488 -9.26 -1.95 40.00
C ASP A 488 -8.46 -1.57 38.74
N ASN A 489 -7.27 -1.00 38.93
CA ASN A 489 -6.30 -0.70 37.85
C ASN A 489 -5.41 -1.88 37.50
N MET A 490 -5.58 -3.04 38.13
CA MET A 490 -4.69 -4.18 37.99
C MET A 490 -5.41 -5.42 37.47
N THR A 491 -4.86 -6.03 36.42
CA THR A 491 -5.33 -7.29 35.84
C THR A 491 -4.24 -8.36 35.93
N LEU A 492 -4.67 -9.61 36.14
CA LEU A 492 -3.80 -10.78 36.20
C LEU A 492 -4.47 -11.91 35.43
N TYR A 493 -3.85 -12.38 34.35
CA TYR A 493 -4.42 -13.41 33.50
C TYR A 493 -3.35 -14.26 32.79
N PRO A 494 -3.53 -15.58 32.64
CA PRO A 494 -4.52 -16.37 33.38
C PRO A 494 -4.15 -16.45 34.86
N ASN A 495 -5.14 -16.70 35.71
CA ASN A 495 -4.94 -17.00 37.12
C ASN A 495 -6.04 -17.98 37.57
N PRO A 496 -5.74 -19.29 37.72
CA PRO A 496 -4.42 -19.90 37.79
C PRO A 496 -3.60 -19.86 36.49
N PHE A 497 -2.27 -19.97 36.58
CA PHE A 497 -1.36 -20.09 35.42
C PHE A 497 -0.39 -21.27 35.58
N ALA A 498 -0.01 -21.91 34.47
CA ALA A 498 0.95 -23.03 34.46
C ALA A 498 2.37 -22.58 34.01
N GLY A 499 2.43 -21.77 32.95
CA GLY A 499 3.65 -21.23 32.36
C GLY A 499 3.89 -19.77 32.75
N SER A 500 3.52 -18.86 31.85
CA SER A 500 3.54 -17.41 32.06
C SER A 500 2.17 -16.89 32.50
N PHE A 501 2.18 -15.69 33.09
CA PHE A 501 0.98 -14.90 33.28
C PHE A 501 1.27 -13.46 32.85
N THR A 502 0.21 -12.74 32.54
CA THR A 502 0.22 -11.33 32.18
C THR A 502 -0.17 -10.51 33.39
N PHE A 503 0.65 -9.51 33.73
CA PHE A 503 0.33 -8.45 34.67
C PHE A 503 -0.01 -7.17 33.90
N GLY A 504 -1.27 -6.74 33.97
CA GLY A 504 -1.71 -5.47 33.42
C GLY A 504 -1.90 -4.40 34.50
N TYR A 505 -1.50 -3.16 34.19
CA TYR A 505 -1.64 -2.01 35.08
C TYR A 505 -2.02 -0.74 34.32
N LEU A 506 -3.08 -0.07 34.77
CA LEU A 506 -3.46 1.25 34.27
C LEU A 506 -2.86 2.36 35.14
N ALA A 507 -1.85 3.05 34.60
CA ALA A 507 -1.16 4.15 35.27
C ALA A 507 -1.69 5.51 34.80
N GLY A 508 -1.92 6.42 35.74
CA GLY A 508 -2.34 7.80 35.40
C GLY A 508 -1.20 8.71 34.94
N GLN A 509 0.03 8.30 35.23
CA GLN A 509 1.26 9.01 34.91
C GLN A 509 2.41 7.99 34.90
N GLN A 510 3.59 8.42 34.46
CA GLN A 510 4.78 7.60 34.58
C GLN A 510 5.09 7.36 36.07
N GLU A 511 5.20 6.09 36.49
CA GLU A 511 5.44 5.74 37.89
C GLU A 511 6.22 4.41 38.03
N LYS A 512 6.92 4.27 39.16
CA LYS A 512 7.66 3.05 39.51
C LYS A 512 6.76 2.11 40.31
N LEU A 513 6.72 0.83 39.91
CA LEU A 513 6.00 -0.23 40.61
C LEU A 513 6.98 -1.17 41.29
N ASN A 514 6.79 -1.42 42.59
CA ASN A 514 7.49 -2.49 43.31
C ASN A 514 6.57 -3.70 43.38
N VAL A 515 6.97 -4.78 42.73
CA VAL A 515 6.21 -6.03 42.63
C VAL A 515 6.88 -7.09 43.48
N ARG A 516 6.17 -7.58 44.50
CA ARG A 516 6.66 -8.54 45.48
C ARG A 516 5.78 -9.77 45.54
N TRP A 517 6.40 -10.93 45.48
CA TRP A 517 5.76 -12.23 45.69
C TRP A 517 6.05 -12.73 47.09
N ALA A 518 5.01 -13.17 47.80
CA ALA A 518 5.14 -13.92 49.05
C ALA A 518 4.45 -15.28 48.95
N ASP A 519 5.03 -16.31 49.59
CA ASP A 519 4.37 -17.61 49.76
C ASP A 519 3.21 -17.52 50.78
N ILE A 520 2.48 -18.62 50.99
CA ILE A 520 1.34 -18.65 51.93
C ILE A 520 1.75 -18.36 53.39
N ASN A 521 3.04 -18.49 53.72
CA ASN A 521 3.58 -18.19 55.05
C ASN A 521 4.04 -16.73 55.16
N GLY A 522 3.83 -15.92 54.11
CA GLY A 522 4.22 -14.51 54.07
C GLY A 522 5.71 -14.28 53.81
N ARG A 523 6.49 -15.33 53.49
CA ARG A 523 7.91 -15.17 53.16
C ARG A 523 8.02 -14.65 51.73
N THR A 524 8.73 -13.53 51.57
CA THR A 524 9.07 -13.00 50.24
C THR A 524 9.91 -14.03 49.48
N VAL A 525 9.44 -14.41 48.29
CA VAL A 525 10.12 -15.36 47.40
C VAL A 525 10.74 -14.66 46.19
N LEU A 526 10.22 -13.50 45.79
CA LEU A 526 10.70 -12.74 44.65
C LEU A 526 10.29 -11.27 44.77
N GLU A 527 11.17 -10.36 44.38
CA GLU A 527 10.90 -8.93 44.26
C GLU A 527 11.47 -8.40 42.95
N GLN A 528 10.74 -7.50 42.30
CA GLN A 528 11.19 -6.80 41.10
C GLN A 528 10.57 -5.41 41.03
N THR A 529 11.21 -4.55 40.25
CA THR A 529 10.69 -3.22 39.92
C THR A 529 10.24 -3.23 38.46
N LEU A 530 9.07 -2.64 38.21
CA LEU A 530 8.58 -2.31 36.87
C LEU A 530 8.47 -0.79 36.72
N GLN A 531 8.58 -0.29 35.50
CA GLN A 531 8.36 1.12 35.16
C GLN A 531 7.10 1.21 34.31
N ALA A 532 6.07 1.90 34.81
CA ALA A 532 4.87 2.18 34.05
C ALA A 532 4.99 3.51 33.33
N GLU A 533 4.52 3.53 32.09
CA GLU A 533 4.19 4.74 31.36
C GLU A 533 2.73 5.13 31.59
N LYS A 534 2.34 6.36 31.25
CA LYS A 534 0.94 6.78 31.32
C LYS A 534 0.08 5.90 30.39
N GLY A 535 -1.04 5.41 30.90
CA GLY A 535 -1.94 4.52 30.18
C GLY A 535 -1.87 3.08 30.67
N TYR A 536 -2.37 2.17 29.85
CA TYR A 536 -2.33 0.74 30.16
C TYR A 536 -0.93 0.18 29.86
N ASN A 537 -0.41 -0.61 30.78
CA ASN A 537 0.89 -1.27 30.68
C ASN A 537 0.70 -2.77 30.86
N GLU A 538 1.49 -3.56 30.14
CA GLU A 538 1.43 -5.02 30.21
C GLU A 538 2.84 -5.59 30.34
N TRP A 539 3.05 -6.48 31.31
CA TRP A 539 4.32 -7.18 31.52
C TRP A 539 4.10 -8.68 31.72
N GLN A 540 5.16 -9.44 31.45
CA GLN A 540 5.33 -10.81 31.92
C GLN A 540 6.43 -10.83 33.00
N PRO A 541 6.13 -10.32 34.21
CA PRO A 541 7.13 -10.23 35.25
C PRO A 541 7.60 -11.62 35.69
N GLN A 542 8.80 -11.71 36.26
CA GLN A 542 9.29 -12.98 36.82
C GLN A 542 8.30 -13.49 37.88
N ALA A 543 8.06 -14.80 37.88
CA ALA A 543 7.14 -15.47 38.79
C ALA A 543 7.85 -16.62 39.54
N PRO A 544 7.42 -16.97 40.76
CA PRO A 544 7.97 -18.09 41.51
C PRO A 544 7.89 -19.40 40.73
N ALA A 545 8.97 -20.19 40.68
CA ALA A 545 9.07 -21.38 39.84
C ALA A 545 8.20 -22.57 40.29
N SER A 546 7.95 -22.69 41.60
CA SER A 546 7.21 -23.82 42.17
C SER A 546 5.69 -23.63 42.07
N ALA A 547 4.96 -24.70 41.79
CA ALA A 547 3.50 -24.69 41.90
C ALA A 547 3.07 -24.35 43.33
N GLY A 548 2.00 -23.57 43.48
CA GLY A 548 1.53 -23.11 44.79
C GLY A 548 0.61 -21.89 44.73
N VAL A 549 0.17 -21.47 45.91
CA VAL A 549 -0.58 -20.22 46.09
C VAL A 549 0.38 -19.15 46.57
N TYR A 550 0.33 -17.98 45.92
CA TYR A 550 1.17 -16.84 46.23
C TYR A 550 0.35 -15.57 46.43
N MET A 551 0.93 -14.62 47.14
CA MET A 551 0.43 -13.26 47.29
C MET A 551 1.31 -12.32 46.47
N LEU A 552 0.74 -11.77 45.40
CA LEU A 552 1.38 -10.74 44.57
C LEU A 552 1.02 -9.37 45.13
N THR A 553 1.97 -8.74 45.79
CA THR A 553 1.88 -7.35 46.24
C THR A 553 2.43 -6.43 45.17
N VAL A 554 1.67 -5.39 44.82
CA VAL A 554 2.13 -4.27 43.99
C VAL A 554 2.03 -3.00 44.83
N GLU A 555 3.13 -2.25 44.88
CA GLU A 555 3.26 -1.03 45.65
C GLU A 555 3.75 0.11 44.74
N THR A 556 3.00 1.22 44.77
CA THR A 556 3.30 2.46 44.07
C THR A 556 3.29 3.62 45.07
N GLU A 557 3.58 4.84 44.62
CA GLU A 557 3.49 6.03 45.48
C GLU A 557 2.06 6.29 45.99
N LYS A 558 1.04 5.81 45.27
CA LYS A 558 -0.37 6.00 45.61
C LYS A 558 -0.91 4.97 46.60
N GLY A 559 -0.18 3.87 46.80
CA GLY A 559 -0.58 2.85 47.75
C GLY A 559 -0.13 1.45 47.37
N LYS A 560 -0.79 0.47 47.98
CA LYS A 560 -0.40 -0.93 47.90
C LYS A 560 -1.62 -1.82 47.77
N VAL A 561 -1.53 -2.81 46.90
CA VAL A 561 -2.54 -3.85 46.72
C VAL A 561 -1.89 -5.22 46.73
N THR A 562 -2.62 -6.23 47.20
CA THR A 562 -2.18 -7.62 47.17
C THR A 562 -3.26 -8.48 46.52
N LYS A 563 -2.90 -9.25 45.50
CA LYS A 563 -3.79 -10.22 44.85
C LYS A 563 -3.29 -11.64 45.08
N LYS A 564 -4.22 -12.57 45.29
CA LYS A 564 -3.94 -14.01 45.34
C LYS A 564 -3.68 -14.52 43.92
N VAL A 565 -2.57 -15.22 43.73
CA VAL A 565 -2.19 -15.82 42.45
C VAL A 565 -1.92 -17.31 42.65
N VAL A 566 -2.40 -18.14 41.74
CA VAL A 566 -2.24 -19.59 41.80
C VAL A 566 -1.37 -20.05 40.63
N ARG A 567 -0.25 -20.69 40.92
CA ARG A 567 0.59 -21.36 39.92
C ARG A 567 0.33 -22.87 39.96
N THR A 568 -0.03 -23.45 38.83
CA THR A 568 -0.15 -24.91 38.66
C THR A 568 1.15 -25.50 38.14
N ALA A 569 1.30 -26.82 38.26
CA ALA A 569 2.38 -27.52 37.55
C ALA A 569 2.17 -27.36 36.03
N PRO A 570 3.26 -27.30 35.24
CA PRO A 570 3.18 -27.27 33.78
C PRO A 570 2.50 -28.51 33.20
#